data_AF-A0A2V6D6X9-F1
#
_entry.id   AF-A0A2V6D6X9-F1
#
_cell.length_a   1.000
_cell.length_b   1.000
_cell.length_c   1.000
_cell.angle_alpha   90.00
_cell.angle_beta   90.00
_cell.angle_gamma   90.00
#
_symmetry.space_group_name_H-M   'P 1'
#
loop_
_entity.id
_entity.type
_entity.pdbx_description
1 polymer ?
#
loop_
_entity_poly.entity_id
_entity_poly.type
_entity_poly.pdbx_seq_one_letter_code
_entity_poly.pdbx_strand_id
1 'polypeptide(L)'
;RRLNRHGVPTWPLAIAIGLPVVVLLFATNFTALAGLYAIGVVGAITVNVGSCTFNRTMGFTWYDHLLFGITFVILAFVELTLAHTKLDALQFVLAVLMGGLALRAYTLKLQGLTTLTVTRELAKMVTPNALATLRPQLQEGQKIMVAARGITPVLGFAMDEAQLRKATLCVLYVKEVAV
;
A
#
# COMPACT_ATOMS: atom_id res chain seq x y z
N ARG A 1 -1.10 -12.76 8.61
CA ARG A 1 -2.06 -11.76 9.14
C ARG A 1 -3.46 -12.36 9.04
N ARG A 2 -4.21 -12.53 10.14
CA ARG A 2 -5.60 -13.03 10.09
C ARG A 2 -6.53 -11.90 9.65
N LEU A 3 -7.14 -12.04 8.48
CA LEU A 3 -8.26 -11.20 8.04
C LEU A 3 -9.56 -11.92 8.40
N ASN A 4 -10.63 -11.16 8.68
CA ASN A 4 -11.97 -11.72 8.86
C ASN A 4 -12.49 -12.29 7.52
N ARG A 5 -13.61 -13.00 7.53
CA ARG A 5 -14.27 -13.60 6.34
C ARG A 5 -14.53 -12.59 5.20
N HIS A 6 -14.62 -11.30 5.53
CA HIS A 6 -14.82 -10.19 4.58
C HIS A 6 -13.50 -9.49 4.16
N GLY A 7 -12.34 -10.07 4.45
CA GLY A 7 -11.05 -9.48 4.07
C GLY A 7 -10.63 -8.26 4.90
N VAL A 8 -11.24 -8.03 6.06
CA VAL A 8 -10.91 -6.91 6.95
C VAL A 8 -10.12 -7.39 8.17
N PRO A 9 -8.97 -6.80 8.50
CA PRO A 9 -8.23 -7.15 9.71
C PRO A 9 -9.02 -6.67 10.96
N THR A 10 -9.29 -7.59 11.90
CA THR A 10 -10.19 -7.35 13.04
C THR A 10 -9.67 -6.31 14.03
N TRP A 11 -8.37 -6.32 14.32
CA TRP A 11 -7.74 -5.36 15.24
C TRP A 11 -7.77 -3.91 14.72
N PRO A 12 -7.35 -3.61 13.47
CA PRO A 12 -7.54 -2.28 12.89
C PRO A 12 -8.99 -1.83 12.84
N LEU A 13 -9.93 -2.73 12.57
CA LEU A 13 -11.36 -2.40 12.58
C LEU A 13 -11.82 -1.94 13.96
N ALA A 14 -11.43 -2.66 15.02
CA ALA A 14 -11.75 -2.26 16.39
C ALA A 14 -11.17 -0.87 16.73
N ILE A 15 -9.93 -0.57 16.29
CA ILE A 15 -9.29 0.73 16.50
C ILE A 15 -10.02 1.84 15.71
N ALA A 16 -10.40 1.57 14.45
CA ALA A 16 -11.10 2.52 13.59
C ALA A 16 -12.48 2.93 14.15
N ILE A 17 -13.13 2.03 14.89
CA ILE A 17 -14.40 2.31 15.57
C ILE A 17 -14.16 2.94 16.95
N GLY A 18 -13.22 2.40 17.72
CA GLY A 18 -12.96 2.82 19.09
C GLY A 18 -12.38 4.23 19.20
N LEU A 19 -11.46 4.60 18.31
CA LEU A 19 -10.78 5.90 18.38
C LEU A 19 -11.76 7.08 18.20
N PRO A 20 -12.67 7.10 17.21
CA PRO A 20 -13.72 8.12 17.13
C PRO A 20 -14.63 8.17 18.36
N VAL A 21 -15.01 7.01 18.93
CA VAL A 21 -15.84 6.95 20.14
C VAL A 21 -15.11 7.62 21.32
N VAL A 22 -13.83 7.31 21.51
CA VAL A 22 -13.01 7.95 22.54
C VAL A 22 -12.96 9.46 22.33
N VAL A 23 -12.71 9.93 21.11
CA VAL A 23 -12.71 11.37 20.80
C VAL A 23 -14.05 12.01 21.13
N LEU A 24 -15.17 11.38 20.81
CA LEU A 24 -16.51 11.89 21.13
C LEU A 24 -16.78 11.97 22.64
N LEU A 25 -16.25 11.03 23.43
CA LEU A 25 -16.41 11.06 24.89
C LEU A 25 -15.61 12.19 25.56
N PHE A 26 -14.49 12.59 24.95
CA PHE A 26 -13.64 13.69 25.45
C PHE A 26 -13.95 15.05 24.80
N ALA A 27 -14.64 15.07 23.66
CA ALA A 27 -15.01 16.29 22.97
C ALA A 27 -16.10 17.03 23.76
N THR A 28 -15.74 18.15 24.36
CA THR A 28 -16.66 18.93 25.19
C THR A 28 -17.60 19.81 24.37
N ASN A 29 -17.26 20.11 23.11
CA ASN A 29 -18.00 21.05 22.26
C ASN A 29 -17.91 20.71 20.77
N PHE A 30 -19.01 20.94 20.03
CA PHE A 30 -19.06 20.74 18.57
C PHE A 30 -18.05 21.60 17.81
N THR A 31 -17.79 22.82 18.27
CA THR A 31 -16.83 23.74 17.64
C THR A 31 -15.40 23.20 17.67
N ALA A 32 -15.02 22.51 18.75
CA ALA A 32 -13.71 21.87 18.86
C ALA A 32 -13.60 20.68 17.91
N LEU A 33 -14.66 19.86 17.81
CA LEU A 33 -14.71 18.71 16.91
C LEU A 33 -14.66 19.14 15.43
N ALA A 34 -15.35 20.22 15.07
CA ALA A 34 -15.30 20.81 13.74
C ALA A 34 -13.89 21.33 13.41
N GLY A 35 -13.21 21.95 14.38
CA GLY A 35 -11.81 22.37 14.23
C GLY A 35 -10.88 21.19 13.98
N LEU A 36 -11.08 20.08 14.71
CA LEU A 36 -10.30 18.86 14.55
C LEU A 36 -10.50 18.20 13.18
N TYR A 37 -11.75 18.14 12.71
CA TYR A 37 -12.06 17.65 11.37
C TYR A 37 -11.43 18.54 10.30
N ALA A 38 -11.59 19.87 10.43
CA ALA A 38 -11.09 20.83 9.44
C ALA A 38 -9.57 20.73 9.27
N ILE A 39 -8.81 20.73 10.38
CA ILE A 39 -7.35 20.65 10.29
C ILE A 39 -6.89 19.29 9.75
N GLY A 40 -7.52 18.18 10.17
CA GLY A 40 -7.14 16.84 9.70
C GLY A 40 -7.44 16.61 8.22
N VAL A 41 -8.65 16.98 7.76
CA VAL A 41 -9.06 16.77 6.37
C VAL A 41 -8.33 17.72 5.43
N VAL A 42 -8.25 19.01 5.76
CA VAL A 42 -7.54 19.99 4.94
C VAL A 42 -6.06 19.63 4.86
N GLY A 43 -5.41 19.24 5.97
CA GLY A 43 -4.01 18.82 5.95
C GLY A 43 -3.76 17.57 5.09
N ALA A 44 -4.61 16.55 5.19
CA ALA A 44 -4.50 15.34 4.36
C ALA A 44 -4.65 15.66 2.85
N ILE A 45 -5.60 16.52 2.49
CA ILE A 45 -5.80 16.95 1.11
C ILE A 45 -4.60 17.80 0.64
N THR A 46 -4.12 18.73 1.46
CA THR A 46 -2.98 19.60 1.16
C THR A 46 -1.73 18.78 0.86
N VAL A 47 -1.41 17.78 1.69
CA VAL A 47 -0.27 16.89 1.47
C VAL A 47 -0.43 16.07 0.18
N ASN A 48 -1.64 15.57 -0.10
CA ASN A 48 -1.88 14.77 -1.31
C ASN A 48 -1.77 15.61 -2.59
N VAL A 49 -2.46 16.75 -2.64
CA VAL A 49 -2.41 17.67 -3.79
C VAL A 49 -1.02 18.25 -3.96
N GLY A 50 -0.35 18.65 -2.87
CA GLY A 50 1.04 19.09 -2.89
C GLY A 50 1.98 18.01 -3.44
N SER A 51 1.78 16.75 -3.05
CA SER A 51 2.55 15.63 -3.62
C SER A 51 2.35 15.52 -5.13
N CYS A 52 1.12 15.69 -5.64
CA CYS A 52 0.86 15.72 -7.08
C CYS A 52 1.51 16.93 -7.78
N THR A 53 1.55 18.10 -7.14
CA THR A 53 2.25 19.28 -7.68
C THR A 53 3.74 19.03 -7.88
N PHE A 54 4.42 18.45 -6.89
CA PHE A 54 5.87 18.24 -6.91
C PHE A 54 6.31 16.94 -7.62
N ASN A 55 5.39 16.00 -7.85
CA ASN A 55 5.71 14.71 -8.45
C ASN A 55 5.85 14.80 -9.98
N ARG A 56 7.09 14.95 -10.45
CA ARG A 56 7.45 15.02 -11.89
C ARG A 56 7.40 13.68 -12.63
N THR A 57 7.13 12.57 -11.95
CA THR A 57 7.13 11.24 -12.56
C THR A 57 5.77 10.83 -13.14
N MET A 58 4.70 11.53 -12.77
CA MET A 58 3.36 11.30 -13.30
C MET A 58 3.19 12.06 -14.61
N GLY A 59 2.55 11.43 -15.60
CA GLY A 59 2.32 12.01 -16.93
C GLY A 59 1.24 13.10 -16.97
N PHE A 60 1.29 14.05 -16.04
CA PHE A 60 0.39 15.20 -16.01
C PHE A 60 0.86 16.29 -16.98
N THR A 61 -0.10 17.09 -17.47
CA THR A 61 0.25 18.27 -18.27
C THR A 61 0.77 19.38 -17.37
N TRP A 62 1.49 20.35 -17.95
CA TRP A 62 1.93 21.56 -17.23
C TRP A 62 0.76 22.32 -16.58
N TYR A 63 -0.41 22.36 -17.25
CA TYR A 63 -1.60 23.02 -16.72
C TYR A 63 -2.13 22.33 -15.46
N ASP A 64 -2.09 21.00 -15.42
CA ASP A 64 -2.51 20.22 -14.24
C ASP A 64 -1.59 20.51 -13.05
N HIS A 65 -0.27 20.56 -13.28
CA HIS A 65 0.70 20.93 -12.24
C HIS A 65 0.48 22.35 -11.73
N LEU A 66 0.14 23.30 -12.61
CA LEU A 66 -0.21 24.66 -12.21
C LEU A 66 -1.49 24.68 -11.36
N LEU A 67 -2.52 23.95 -11.76
CA LEU A 67 -3.79 23.85 -11.02
C LEU A 67 -3.59 23.21 -9.64
N PHE A 68 -2.83 22.12 -9.55
CA PHE A 68 -2.46 21.51 -8.28
C PHE A 68 -1.63 22.46 -7.42
N GLY A 69 -0.71 23.20 -8.04
CA GLY A 69 0.12 24.20 -7.34
C GLY A 69 -0.70 25.32 -6.73
N ILE A 70 -1.63 25.92 -7.48
CA ILE A 70 -2.52 26.96 -6.97
C ILE A 70 -3.40 26.41 -5.84
N THR A 71 -3.99 25.24 -6.05
CA THR A 71 -4.85 24.60 -5.04
C THR A 71 -4.06 24.29 -3.76
N PHE A 72 -2.85 23.77 -3.88
CA PHE A 72 -1.95 23.51 -2.76
C PHE A 72 -1.65 24.79 -1.97
N VAL A 73 -1.33 25.90 -2.66
CA VAL A 73 -1.04 27.17 -2.00
C VAL A 73 -2.24 27.67 -1.20
N ILE A 74 -3.44 27.65 -1.80
CA ILE A 74 -4.67 28.06 -1.12
C ILE A 74 -4.91 27.20 0.12
N LEU A 75 -4.85 25.87 -0.02
CA LEU A 75 -5.10 24.95 1.09
C LEU A 75 -4.04 25.07 2.18
N ALA A 76 -2.77 25.30 1.83
CA ALA A 76 -1.70 25.54 2.79
C ALA A 76 -1.92 26.83 3.60
N PHE A 77 -2.42 27.91 2.98
CA PHE A 77 -2.81 29.12 3.70
C PHE A 77 -4.00 28.87 4.63
N VAL A 78 -5.00 28.10 4.19
CA VAL A 78 -6.13 27.70 5.04
C VAL A 78 -5.64 26.86 6.22
N GLU A 79 -4.77 25.90 5.99
CA GLU A 79 -4.19 25.05 7.03
C GLU A 79 -3.38 25.87 8.05
N LEU A 80 -2.55 26.80 7.59
CA LEU A 80 -1.79 27.70 8.47
C LEU A 80 -2.72 28.59 9.30
N THR A 81 -3.80 29.10 8.69
CA THR A 81 -4.82 29.89 9.39
C THR A 81 -5.54 29.05 10.46
N LEU A 82 -5.90 27.81 10.15
CA LEU A 82 -6.52 26.88 11.10
C LEU A 82 -5.55 26.52 12.24
N ALA A 83 -4.28 26.25 11.91
CA ALA A 83 -3.24 25.95 12.88
C ALA A 83 -3.03 27.10 13.88
N HIS A 84 -3.11 28.35 13.43
CA HIS A 84 -2.97 29.52 14.29
C HIS A 84 -4.23 29.83 15.11
N THR A 85 -5.43 29.65 14.53
CA THR A 85 -6.70 30.02 15.17
C THR A 85 -7.26 28.95 16.10
N LYS A 86 -6.88 27.68 15.92
CA LYS A 86 -7.42 26.53 16.67
C LYS A 86 -6.29 25.68 17.26
N LEU A 87 -5.56 26.27 18.20
CA LEU A 87 -4.44 25.60 18.88
C LEU A 87 -4.83 24.26 19.54
N ASP A 88 -6.03 24.18 20.11
CA ASP A 88 -6.53 22.95 20.75
C ASP A 88 -6.61 21.78 19.75
N ALA A 89 -7.06 22.05 18.53
CA ALA A 89 -7.14 21.04 17.46
C ALA A 89 -5.74 20.67 16.94
N LEU A 90 -4.84 21.66 16.83
CA LEU A 90 -3.45 21.46 16.41
C LEU A 90 -2.71 20.53 17.38
N GLN A 91 -2.79 20.77 18.69
CA GLN A 91 -2.13 19.95 19.70
C GLN A 91 -2.59 18.50 19.65
N PHE A 92 -3.90 18.28 19.49
CA PHE A 92 -4.45 16.93 19.33
C PHE A 92 -3.91 16.24 18.08
N VAL A 93 -3.98 16.90 16.91
CA VAL A 93 -3.50 16.30 15.66
C VAL A 93 -2.00 16.04 15.71
N LEU A 94 -1.22 16.94 16.30
CA LEU A 94 0.21 16.76 16.47
C LEU A 94 0.51 15.54 17.36
N ALA A 95 -0.22 15.35 18.46
CA ALA A 95 -0.06 14.18 19.33
C ALA A 95 -0.40 12.88 18.58
N VAL A 96 -1.50 12.85 17.82
CA VAL A 96 -1.91 11.69 17.01
C VAL A 96 -0.89 11.40 15.89
N LEU A 97 -0.43 12.44 15.18
CA LEU A 97 0.59 12.30 14.13
C LEU A 97 1.90 11.78 14.70
N MET A 98 2.40 12.39 15.78
CA MET A 98 3.64 11.96 16.42
C MET A 98 3.54 10.52 16.93
N GLY A 99 2.43 10.15 17.58
CA GLY A 99 2.18 8.78 18.03
C GLY A 99 2.11 7.79 16.86
N GLY A 100 1.38 8.12 15.79
CA GLY A 100 1.26 7.31 14.60
C GLY A 100 2.59 7.13 13.86
N LEU A 101 3.37 8.20 13.71
CA LEU A 101 4.67 8.18 13.05
C LEU A 101 5.73 7.47 13.91
N ALA A 102 5.68 7.61 15.24
CA ALA A 102 6.54 6.87 16.17
C ALA A 102 6.23 5.37 16.16
N LEU A 103 4.96 4.97 16.19
CA LEU A 103 4.56 3.57 16.01
C LEU A 103 5.00 3.03 14.65
N ARG A 104 4.85 3.82 13.58
CA ARG A 104 5.37 3.47 12.25
C ARG A 104 6.88 3.27 12.28
N ALA A 105 7.64 4.20 12.86
CA ALA A 105 9.10 4.09 12.98
C ALA A 105 9.52 2.87 13.82
N TYR A 106 8.81 2.60 14.93
CA TYR A 106 9.05 1.44 15.79
C TYR A 106 8.78 0.12 15.06
N THR A 107 7.64 0.02 14.36
CA THR A 107 7.30 -1.18 13.57
C THR A 107 8.26 -1.39 12.40
N LEU A 108 8.71 -0.33 11.72
CA LEU A 108 9.74 -0.41 10.68
C LEU A 108 11.09 -0.87 11.25
N LYS A 109 11.47 -0.41 12.45
CA LYS A 109 12.67 -0.87 13.14
C LYS A 109 12.57 -2.36 13.51
N LEU A 110 11.39 -2.80 13.96
CA LEU A 110 11.15 -4.18 14.40
C LEU A 110 11.06 -5.18 13.23
N GLN A 111 10.51 -4.76 12.09
CA GLN A 111 10.44 -5.58 10.87
C GLN A 111 11.79 -5.73 10.16
N GLY A 112 12.85 -5.10 10.68
CA GLY A 112 14.04 -4.81 9.92
C GLY A 112 13.70 -3.88 8.74
N LEU A 113 14.66 -3.11 8.25
CA LEU A 113 14.47 -2.24 7.08
C LEU A 113 14.31 -3.03 5.76
N THR A 114 13.59 -4.15 5.78
CA THR A 114 13.47 -5.15 4.71
C THR A 114 12.25 -4.97 3.81
N THR A 115 11.50 -3.88 3.98
CA THR A 115 10.29 -3.59 3.18
C THR A 115 10.25 -2.18 2.56
N LEU A 116 11.29 -1.36 2.74
CA LEU A 116 11.43 -0.10 2.02
C LEU A 116 12.46 -0.28 0.92
N THR A 117 11.96 -0.61 -0.28
CA THR A 117 12.70 -0.91 -1.52
C THR A 117 13.55 -2.18 -1.41
N VAL A 118 13.38 -3.09 -2.37
CA VAL A 118 14.39 -4.12 -2.65
C VAL A 118 15.75 -3.43 -2.64
N THR A 119 16.56 -3.69 -1.62
CA THR A 119 17.84 -3.02 -1.42
C THR A 119 18.60 -3.08 -2.74
N ARG A 120 19.26 -1.99 -3.13
CA ARG A 120 20.10 -1.96 -4.36
C ARG A 120 21.08 -3.15 -4.41
N GLU A 121 21.42 -3.72 -3.25
CA GLU A 121 22.15 -4.98 -3.08
C GLU A 121 21.41 -6.24 -3.59
N LEU A 122 20.10 -6.39 -3.36
CA LEU A 122 19.28 -7.43 -4.00
C LEU A 122 19.07 -7.15 -5.50
N ALA A 123 18.94 -5.89 -5.91
CA ALA A 123 18.90 -5.53 -7.33
C ALA A 123 20.25 -5.78 -8.05
N LYS A 124 21.39 -5.69 -7.34
CA LYS A 124 22.71 -6.11 -7.82
C LYS A 124 22.87 -7.64 -7.86
N MET A 125 22.26 -8.38 -6.93
CA MET A 125 22.17 -9.85 -7.00
C MET A 125 21.33 -10.32 -8.20
N VAL A 126 20.41 -9.50 -8.69
CA VAL A 126 19.84 -9.62 -10.04
C VAL A 126 20.74 -8.91 -11.04
N THR A 127 22.00 -9.36 -11.12
CA THR A 127 22.95 -8.93 -12.15
C THR A 127 22.35 -9.25 -13.54
N PRO A 128 22.63 -8.52 -14.63
CA PRO A 128 22.26 -8.96 -15.98
C PRO A 128 22.81 -10.35 -16.36
N ASN A 129 23.77 -10.88 -15.59
CA ASN A 129 24.22 -12.27 -15.68
C ASN A 129 23.27 -13.28 -15.00
N ALA A 130 22.41 -12.86 -14.07
CA ALA A 130 21.30 -13.67 -13.54
C ALA A 130 20.19 -13.84 -14.58
N LEU A 131 20.05 -12.95 -15.57
CA LEU A 131 19.23 -13.20 -16.76
C LEU A 131 19.86 -14.26 -17.68
N ALA A 132 21.20 -14.31 -17.76
CA ALA A 132 21.92 -15.39 -18.45
C ALA A 132 21.91 -16.72 -17.66
N THR A 133 21.77 -16.66 -16.33
CA THR A 133 21.61 -17.82 -15.42
C THR A 133 20.14 -18.23 -15.24
N LEU A 134 19.20 -17.35 -15.62
CA LEU A 134 17.81 -17.64 -16.01
C LEU A 134 17.75 -18.19 -17.44
N ARG A 135 18.87 -18.60 -18.05
CA ARG A 135 18.79 -19.79 -18.89
C ARG A 135 18.21 -20.86 -17.98
N PRO A 136 17.02 -21.39 -18.27
CA PRO A 136 16.53 -22.53 -17.54
C PRO A 136 17.62 -23.58 -17.69
N GLN A 137 18.39 -23.82 -16.63
CA GLN A 137 19.20 -25.02 -16.49
C GLN A 137 18.20 -26.14 -16.25
N LEU A 138 17.38 -26.41 -17.28
CA LEU A 138 16.40 -27.48 -17.38
C LEU A 138 17.23 -28.74 -17.54
N GLN A 139 17.81 -29.20 -16.43
CA GLN A 139 18.30 -30.57 -16.34
C GLN A 139 17.15 -31.50 -16.70
N GLU A 140 17.41 -32.45 -17.59
CA GLU A 140 16.49 -33.53 -17.93
C GLU A 140 15.96 -34.13 -16.61
N GLY A 141 14.63 -34.04 -16.40
CA GLY A 141 13.97 -34.49 -15.17
C GLY A 141 13.27 -33.41 -14.32
N GLN A 142 13.24 -32.14 -14.73
CA GLN A 142 12.46 -31.12 -14.00
C GLN A 142 10.94 -31.42 -14.03
N LYS A 143 10.26 -31.04 -12.94
CA LYS A 143 8.81 -31.19 -12.79
C LYS A 143 8.11 -29.93 -13.31
N ILE A 144 7.29 -30.06 -14.34
CA ILE A 144 6.43 -28.97 -14.82
C ILE A 144 5.12 -29.07 -14.04
N MET A 145 4.72 -28.01 -13.33
CA MET A 145 3.43 -27.97 -12.63
C MET A 145 2.43 -27.10 -13.38
N VAL A 146 1.24 -27.62 -13.61
CA VAL A 146 0.13 -26.90 -14.26
C VAL A 146 -1.07 -26.91 -13.33
N ALA A 147 -1.54 -25.73 -12.95
CA ALA A 147 -2.82 -25.58 -12.31
C ALA A 147 -3.89 -25.38 -13.38
N ALA A 148 -4.80 -26.35 -13.53
CA ALA A 148 -5.85 -26.30 -14.53
C ALA A 148 -7.22 -26.61 -13.91
N ARG A 149 -8.24 -25.89 -14.40
CA ARG A 149 -9.64 -26.12 -14.07
C ARG A 149 -10.27 -26.99 -15.17
N GLY A 150 -9.91 -28.26 -15.18
CA GLY A 150 -10.35 -29.23 -16.20
C GLY A 150 -9.42 -29.30 -17.42
N ILE A 151 -9.92 -29.90 -18.52
CA ILE A 151 -9.17 -30.04 -19.78
C ILE A 151 -9.23 -28.71 -20.52
N THR A 152 -8.17 -27.92 -20.39
CA THR A 152 -8.04 -26.61 -21.03
C THR A 152 -6.91 -26.62 -22.06
N PRO A 153 -6.92 -25.68 -23.03
CA PRO A 153 -5.82 -25.53 -23.99
C PRO A 153 -4.45 -25.34 -23.33
N VAL A 154 -4.43 -24.76 -22.12
CA VAL A 154 -3.20 -24.58 -21.31
C VAL A 154 -2.65 -25.92 -20.82
N LEU A 155 -3.51 -26.88 -20.48
CA LEU A 155 -3.09 -28.24 -20.15
C LEU A 155 -2.51 -28.95 -21.37
N GLY A 156 -3.15 -28.80 -22.54
CA GLY A 156 -2.64 -29.35 -23.81
C GLY A 156 -1.24 -28.82 -24.15
N PHE A 157 -1.07 -27.49 -24.12
CA PHE A 157 0.23 -26.85 -24.33
C PHE A 157 1.30 -27.37 -23.36
N ALA A 158 0.95 -27.51 -22.08
CA ALA A 158 1.91 -27.98 -21.09
C ALA A 158 2.21 -29.49 -21.17
N MET A 159 1.31 -30.30 -21.73
CA MET A 159 1.58 -31.70 -22.07
C MET A 159 2.57 -31.80 -23.23
N ASP A 160 2.35 -31.03 -24.30
CA ASP A 160 3.26 -30.97 -25.44
C ASP A 160 4.65 -30.49 -24.99
N GLU A 161 4.68 -29.47 -24.13
CA GLU A 161 5.92 -28.92 -23.56
C GLU A 161 6.64 -29.92 -22.63
N ALA A 162 5.90 -30.70 -21.85
CA ALA A 162 6.46 -31.76 -21.00
C ALA A 162 7.01 -32.93 -21.81
N GLN A 163 6.34 -33.30 -22.91
CA GLN A 163 6.78 -34.34 -23.82
C GLN A 163 8.03 -33.94 -24.60
N LEU A 164 8.05 -32.71 -25.14
CA LEU A 164 9.22 -32.14 -25.82
C LEU A 164 10.45 -32.07 -24.91
N ARG A 165 10.24 -31.81 -23.61
CA ARG A 165 11.31 -31.58 -22.63
C ARG A 165 11.64 -32.78 -21.73
N LYS A 166 11.01 -33.95 -21.95
CA LYS A 166 11.11 -35.14 -21.08
C LYS A 166 10.96 -34.81 -19.59
N ALA A 167 10.03 -33.90 -19.29
CA ALA A 167 9.78 -33.40 -17.94
C ALA A 167 8.61 -34.15 -17.29
N THR A 168 8.61 -34.27 -15.96
CA THR A 168 7.48 -34.88 -15.24
C THR A 168 6.37 -33.83 -15.07
N LEU A 169 5.19 -34.06 -15.66
CA LEU A 169 4.05 -33.15 -15.53
C LEU A 169 3.28 -33.41 -14.22
N CYS A 170 3.20 -32.42 -13.34
CA CYS A 170 2.38 -32.41 -12.14
C CYS A 170 1.13 -31.54 -12.38
N VAL A 171 -0.06 -32.16 -12.37
CA VAL A 171 -1.32 -31.43 -12.59
C VAL A 171 -2.00 -31.14 -11.26
N LEU A 172 -2.22 -29.85 -10.96
CA LEU A 172 -3.00 -29.40 -9.81
C LEU A 172 -4.41 -29.04 -10.30
N TYR A 173 -5.39 -29.90 -10.00
CA TYR A 173 -6.79 -29.64 -10.32
C TYR A 173 -7.41 -28.70 -9.29
N VAL A 174 -7.77 -27.49 -9.72
CA VAL A 174 -8.43 -26.50 -8.86
C VAL A 174 -9.95 -26.68 -8.97
N LYS A 175 -10.57 -27.26 -7.95
CA LYS A 175 -12.03 -27.39 -7.83
C LYS A 175 -12.58 -26.22 -7.02
N GLU A 176 -13.52 -25.47 -7.60
CA GLU A 176 -14.30 -24.52 -6.80
C GLU A 176 -15.24 -25.30 -5.88
N VAL A 177 -15.07 -25.11 -4.57
CA VAL A 177 -16.03 -25.55 -3.58
C VAL A 177 -17.08 -24.43 -3.49
N ALA A 178 -18.29 -24.70 -3.97
CA ALA A 178 -19.42 -23.81 -3.72
C ALA A 178 -19.66 -23.78 -2.21
N VAL A 179 -19.42 -22.61 -1.59
CA VAL A 179 -19.75 -22.32 -0.19
C VAL A 179 -20.96 -21.41 -0.17
#